data_AF-A0A519MJH1-F1
#
_entry.id   AF-A0A519MJH1-F1
#
_cell.length_a   1.000
_cell.length_b   1.000
_cell.length_c   1.000
_cell.angle_alpha   90.00
_cell.angle_beta   90.00
_cell.angle_gamma   90.00
#
_symmetry.space_group_name_H-M   'P 1'
#
loop_
_entity.id
_entity.type
_entity.pdbx_description
1 polymer ?
#
loop_
_entity_poly.entity_id
_entity_poly.type
_entity_poly.pdbx_seq_one_letter_code
_entity_poly.pdbx_strand_id
1 'polypeptide(L)'
;MKEIIGVFDKCEIDATGGYGKQTALAFPKCPPELDKWLVEQGLNIETVNQYSYTPLQHRAGYDIANIKSLIDLGADISINNKNGTPLHCAAKDHAVENVKTLIQHGAEVNALTSESITYDDDKGSSPLELALYFCRNIDIVNTVKIVRLLLDAGATISEKAREMVTKIGTEFEFHRPRFNPESVKEFSDALAELYVLFAVEPVSQRVLYDGKSPITANAGTWQKQHNELWELLVPSGGPAQTMQGEVIRISGRILNELEGNGGINWDNDFKVMADTFLEFVQQGQSLSEEDITELSKVVSEVKRKIDANARRMAELGVKWVLHNPTPIILPRVNYDR
;
A
#
# COMPACT_ATOMS: atom_id res chain seq x y z
N MET A 1 -38.52 -3.00 7.19
CA MET A 1 -38.80 -4.28 6.51
C MET A 1 -39.90 -4.16 5.44
N LYS A 2 -41.17 -3.86 5.79
CA LYS A 2 -42.27 -3.78 4.81
C LYS A 2 -42.02 -2.83 3.62
N GLU A 3 -41.45 -1.66 3.89
CA GLU A 3 -41.11 -0.68 2.84
C GLU A 3 -40.04 -1.20 1.88
N ILE A 4 -39.03 -1.93 2.39
CA ILE A 4 -37.95 -2.49 1.58
C ILE A 4 -38.46 -3.67 0.74
N ILE A 5 -39.30 -4.54 1.30
CA ILE A 5 -39.95 -5.62 0.55
C ILE A 5 -40.82 -5.02 -0.58
N GLY A 6 -41.57 -3.96 -0.30
CA GLY A 6 -42.44 -3.30 -1.29
C GLY A 6 -41.69 -2.70 -2.50
N VAL A 7 -40.36 -2.57 -2.44
CA VAL A 7 -39.55 -2.22 -3.63
C VAL A 7 -39.61 -3.36 -4.67
N PHE A 8 -39.60 -4.61 -4.22
CA PHE A 8 -39.64 -5.80 -5.09
C PHE A 8 -41.04 -6.09 -5.67
N ASP A 9 -42.07 -5.31 -5.31
CA ASP A 9 -43.34 -5.30 -6.04
C ASP A 9 -43.21 -4.65 -7.42
N LYS A 10 -42.13 -3.87 -7.64
CA LYS A 10 -41.87 -3.09 -8.85
C LYS A 10 -40.52 -3.40 -9.51
N CYS A 11 -39.74 -4.29 -8.91
CA CYS A 11 -38.39 -4.65 -9.35
C CYS A 11 -38.20 -6.16 -9.27
N GLU A 12 -37.40 -6.72 -10.17
CA GLU A 12 -37.02 -8.13 -10.14
C GLU A 12 -36.21 -8.44 -8.88
N ILE A 13 -36.30 -9.69 -8.39
CA ILE A 13 -35.64 -10.11 -7.13
C ILE A 13 -34.11 -10.05 -7.23
N ASP A 14 -33.57 -10.18 -8.43
CA ASP A 14 -32.15 -10.12 -8.79
C ASP A 14 -31.74 -8.74 -9.35
N ALA A 15 -32.59 -7.72 -9.20
CA ALA A 15 -32.26 -6.36 -9.60
C ALA A 15 -30.91 -5.93 -8.99
N THR A 16 -30.03 -5.40 -9.86
CA THR A 16 -28.66 -5.03 -9.48
C THR A 16 -28.51 -3.53 -9.29
N GLY A 17 -27.59 -3.14 -8.41
CA GLY A 17 -27.31 -1.75 -8.10
C GLY A 17 -25.88 -1.50 -7.68
N GLY A 18 -25.59 -0.23 -7.37
CA GLY A 18 -24.26 0.21 -6.97
C GLY A 18 -23.24 0.20 -8.10
N TYR A 19 -22.00 0.54 -7.76
CA TYR A 19 -20.89 0.57 -8.71
C TYR A 19 -20.59 -0.82 -9.26
N GLY A 20 -20.60 -1.85 -8.40
CA GLY A 20 -20.28 -3.24 -8.74
C GLY A 20 -21.40 -4.02 -9.42
N LYS A 21 -22.57 -3.42 -9.64
CA LYS A 21 -23.75 -4.09 -10.22
C LYS A 21 -24.09 -5.38 -9.46
N GLN A 22 -24.16 -5.28 -8.15
CA GLN A 22 -24.45 -6.40 -7.27
C GLN A 22 -25.94 -6.48 -6.91
N THR A 23 -26.43 -7.67 -6.58
CA THR A 23 -27.79 -7.86 -6.03
C THR A 23 -27.89 -7.32 -4.60
N ALA A 24 -29.10 -7.25 -4.05
CA ALA A 24 -29.35 -6.80 -2.69
C ALA A 24 -28.51 -7.54 -1.62
N LEU A 25 -28.30 -8.85 -1.78
CA LEU A 25 -27.56 -9.71 -0.83
C LEU A 25 -26.12 -9.28 -0.60
N ALA A 26 -25.48 -8.66 -1.60
CA ALA A 26 -24.08 -8.30 -1.56
C ALA A 26 -23.82 -6.92 -0.93
N PHE A 27 -24.87 -6.14 -0.62
CA PHE A 27 -24.68 -4.86 0.05
C PHE A 27 -24.26 -5.08 1.51
N PRO A 28 -23.18 -4.41 2.00
CA PRO A 28 -22.67 -4.59 3.37
C PRO A 28 -23.72 -4.40 4.47
N LYS A 29 -24.67 -3.49 4.25
CA LYS A 29 -25.73 -3.16 5.22
C LYS A 29 -27.06 -3.88 4.94
N CYS A 30 -27.06 -4.92 4.10
CA CYS A 30 -28.27 -5.72 3.89
C CYS A 30 -28.68 -6.38 5.22
N PRO A 31 -29.91 -6.14 5.71
CA PRO A 31 -30.34 -6.69 6.98
C PRO A 31 -30.58 -8.21 6.87
N PRO A 32 -30.27 -9.00 7.91
CA PRO A 32 -30.45 -10.46 7.89
C PRO A 32 -31.87 -10.92 7.52
N GLU A 33 -32.90 -10.17 7.91
CA GLU A 33 -34.29 -10.49 7.57
C GLU A 33 -34.57 -10.34 6.08
N LEU A 34 -33.90 -9.40 5.41
CA LEU A 34 -33.97 -9.25 3.97
C LEU A 34 -33.17 -10.33 3.26
N ASP A 35 -31.97 -10.68 3.76
CA ASP A 35 -31.19 -11.80 3.21
C ASP A 35 -32.04 -13.07 3.16
N LYS A 36 -32.67 -13.41 4.28
CA LYS A 36 -33.55 -14.58 4.39
C LYS A 36 -34.73 -14.49 3.43
N TRP A 37 -35.45 -13.38 3.43
CA TRP A 37 -36.61 -13.21 2.56
C TRP A 37 -36.25 -13.34 1.07
N LEU A 38 -35.15 -12.72 0.64
CA LEU A 38 -34.69 -12.78 -0.76
C LEU A 38 -34.36 -14.21 -1.19
N VAL A 39 -33.64 -14.96 -0.36
CA VAL A 39 -33.30 -16.36 -0.63
C VAL A 39 -34.56 -17.23 -0.65
N GLU A 40 -35.52 -16.99 0.25
CA GLU A 40 -36.84 -17.65 0.25
C GLU A 40 -37.67 -17.34 -1.00
N GLN A 41 -37.51 -16.15 -1.60
CA GLN A 41 -38.11 -15.79 -2.89
C GLN A 41 -37.37 -16.37 -4.10
N GLY A 42 -36.29 -17.11 -3.88
CA GLY A 42 -35.52 -17.78 -4.94
C GLY A 42 -34.37 -16.96 -5.51
N LEU A 43 -33.97 -15.85 -4.87
CA LEU A 43 -32.72 -15.18 -5.25
C LEU A 43 -31.54 -16.12 -4.98
N ASN A 44 -30.76 -16.43 -6.01
CA ASN A 44 -29.57 -17.24 -5.86
C ASN A 44 -28.53 -16.51 -4.98
N ILE A 45 -28.20 -17.12 -3.83
CA ILE A 45 -27.25 -16.60 -2.84
C ILE A 45 -25.83 -16.46 -3.38
N GLU A 46 -25.51 -17.15 -4.48
CA GLU A 46 -24.20 -17.10 -5.15
C GLU A 46 -24.18 -16.20 -6.40
N THR A 47 -25.20 -15.37 -6.61
CA THR A 47 -25.23 -14.43 -7.74
C THR A 47 -24.05 -13.45 -7.64
N VAL A 48 -23.09 -13.60 -8.55
CA VAL A 48 -21.89 -12.76 -8.56
C VAL A 48 -22.14 -11.37 -9.13
N ASN A 49 -21.40 -10.39 -8.63
CA ASN A 49 -21.39 -9.03 -9.18
C ASN A 49 -20.52 -8.93 -10.47
N GLN A 50 -20.41 -7.74 -11.08
CA GLN A 50 -19.62 -7.57 -12.32
C GLN A 50 -18.11 -7.86 -12.14
N TYR A 51 -17.63 -7.84 -10.90
CA TYR A 51 -16.24 -8.17 -10.52
C TYR A 51 -16.09 -9.64 -10.12
N SER A 52 -17.12 -10.46 -10.32
CA SER A 52 -17.15 -11.89 -10.00
C SER A 52 -17.09 -12.20 -8.49
N TYR A 53 -17.40 -11.24 -7.61
CA TYR A 53 -17.56 -11.54 -6.18
C TYR A 53 -18.94 -12.14 -5.93
N THR A 54 -19.02 -13.23 -5.16
CA THR A 54 -20.27 -13.67 -4.54
C THR A 54 -20.69 -12.67 -3.45
N PRO A 55 -21.97 -12.66 -3.03
CA PRO A 55 -22.42 -11.81 -1.92
C PRO A 55 -21.60 -12.01 -0.64
N LEU A 56 -21.23 -13.24 -0.31
CA LEU A 56 -20.40 -13.55 0.85
C LEU A 56 -18.97 -13.00 0.69
N GLN A 57 -18.30 -13.25 -0.44
CA GLN A 57 -16.96 -12.71 -0.70
C GLN A 57 -16.95 -11.18 -0.65
N HIS A 58 -17.95 -10.52 -1.27
CA HIS A 58 -18.05 -9.07 -1.27
C HIS A 58 -18.24 -8.52 0.14
N ARG A 59 -19.16 -9.10 0.94
CA ARG A 59 -19.42 -8.63 2.30
C ARG A 59 -18.27 -8.93 3.27
N ALA A 60 -17.53 -10.02 3.04
CA ALA A 60 -16.42 -10.42 3.91
C ALA A 60 -15.34 -9.33 4.06
N GLY A 61 -15.08 -8.54 3.02
CA GLY A 61 -14.13 -7.42 3.05
C GLY A 61 -14.61 -6.17 3.80
N TYR A 62 -15.87 -6.12 4.26
CA TYR A 62 -16.40 -4.96 4.98
C TYR A 62 -16.68 -5.31 6.44
N ASP A 63 -15.93 -4.71 7.36
CA ASP A 63 -16.09 -4.90 8.82
C ASP A 63 -17.52 -4.64 9.33
N ILE A 64 -18.25 -3.74 8.67
CA ILE A 64 -19.63 -3.41 9.04
C ILE A 64 -20.65 -4.46 8.60
N ALA A 65 -20.26 -5.42 7.76
CA ALA A 65 -21.18 -6.38 7.17
C ALA A 65 -21.39 -7.59 8.08
N ASN A 66 -22.65 -7.92 8.34
CA ASN A 66 -22.97 -9.16 9.06
C ASN A 66 -22.94 -10.34 8.09
N ILE A 67 -21.80 -11.01 7.90
CA ILE A 67 -21.73 -12.16 6.98
C ILE A 67 -22.40 -13.43 7.49
N LYS A 68 -22.71 -13.50 8.81
CA LYS A 68 -23.27 -14.70 9.43
C LYS A 68 -24.62 -15.09 8.83
N SER A 69 -25.47 -14.12 8.48
CA SER A 69 -26.77 -14.41 7.86
C SER A 69 -26.64 -15.14 6.54
N LEU A 70 -25.67 -14.77 5.70
CA LEU A 70 -25.42 -15.47 4.43
C LEU A 70 -24.90 -16.88 4.66
N ILE A 71 -23.98 -17.07 5.62
CA ILE A 71 -23.45 -18.39 5.97
C ILE A 71 -24.56 -19.30 6.51
N ASP A 72 -25.40 -18.78 7.42
CA ASP A 72 -26.55 -19.50 7.98
C ASP A 72 -27.59 -19.89 6.89
N LEU A 73 -27.69 -19.11 5.82
CA LEU A 73 -28.54 -19.38 4.65
C LEU A 73 -27.88 -20.32 3.62
N GLY A 74 -26.66 -20.79 3.87
CA GLY A 74 -25.97 -21.77 3.04
C GLY A 74 -25.07 -21.19 1.97
N ALA A 75 -24.62 -19.93 2.10
CA ALA A 75 -23.58 -19.39 1.22
C ALA A 75 -22.29 -20.21 1.34
N ASP A 76 -21.68 -20.55 0.20
CA ASP A 76 -20.50 -21.41 0.15
C ASP A 76 -19.24 -20.63 0.55
N ILE A 77 -18.69 -20.99 1.72
CA ILE A 77 -17.49 -20.40 2.31
C ILE A 77 -16.20 -20.78 1.57
N SER A 78 -16.25 -21.78 0.68
CA SER A 78 -15.10 -22.36 -0.02
C SER A 78 -14.89 -21.82 -1.44
N ILE A 79 -15.82 -21.02 -1.98
CA ILE A 79 -15.71 -20.48 -3.33
C ILE A 79 -14.40 -19.71 -3.49
N ASN A 80 -13.53 -20.24 -4.35
CA ASN A 80 -12.22 -19.69 -4.65
C ASN A 80 -12.15 -19.34 -6.14
N ASN A 81 -12.49 -18.10 -6.47
CA ASN A 81 -12.37 -17.57 -7.82
C ASN A 81 -11.18 -16.60 -7.90
N LYS A 82 -11.10 -15.78 -8.95
CA LYS A 82 -10.03 -14.78 -9.12
C LYS A 82 -9.85 -13.81 -7.93
N ASN A 83 -10.86 -13.68 -7.06
CA ASN A 83 -10.82 -12.83 -5.87
C ASN A 83 -10.38 -13.58 -4.60
N GLY A 84 -10.09 -14.88 -4.70
CA GLY A 84 -9.83 -15.75 -3.55
C GLY A 84 -11.10 -16.25 -2.87
N THR A 85 -10.95 -16.83 -1.68
CA THR A 85 -12.07 -17.22 -0.80
C THR A 85 -12.62 -16.02 -0.02
N PRO A 86 -13.81 -16.12 0.60
CA PRO A 86 -14.27 -15.10 1.55
C PRO A 86 -13.24 -14.76 2.63
N LEU A 87 -12.45 -15.73 3.10
CA LEU A 87 -11.39 -15.51 4.10
C LEU A 87 -10.24 -14.67 3.53
N HIS A 88 -9.87 -14.87 2.27
CA HIS A 88 -8.90 -14.00 1.58
C HIS A 88 -9.41 -12.56 1.52
N CYS A 89 -10.68 -12.35 1.18
CA CYS A 89 -11.30 -11.02 1.10
C CYS A 89 -11.29 -10.31 2.48
N ALA A 90 -11.74 -11.01 3.53
CA ALA A 90 -11.73 -10.46 4.89
C ALA A 90 -10.31 -10.14 5.39
N ALA A 91 -9.33 -11.00 5.12
CA ALA A 91 -7.95 -10.78 5.53
C ALA A 91 -7.30 -9.60 4.80
N LYS A 92 -7.49 -9.52 3.47
CA LYS A 92 -7.00 -8.42 2.62
C LYS A 92 -7.51 -7.06 3.09
N ASP A 93 -8.80 -6.96 3.38
CA ASP A 93 -9.44 -5.69 3.77
C ASP A 93 -9.43 -5.46 5.29
N HIS A 94 -8.68 -6.28 6.03
CA HIS A 94 -8.46 -6.16 7.47
C HIS A 94 -9.74 -6.23 8.32
N ALA A 95 -10.73 -6.99 7.85
CA ALA A 95 -12.04 -7.14 8.47
C ALA A 95 -12.02 -8.18 9.61
N VAL A 96 -11.59 -7.78 10.80
CA VAL A 96 -11.25 -8.69 11.93
C VAL A 96 -12.42 -9.59 12.34
N GLU A 97 -13.62 -9.03 12.49
CA GLU A 97 -14.78 -9.80 12.94
C GLU A 97 -15.28 -10.78 11.86
N ASN A 98 -15.10 -10.45 10.59
CA ASN A 98 -15.43 -11.33 9.47
C ASN A 98 -14.41 -12.48 9.35
N VAL A 99 -13.11 -12.21 9.52
CA VAL A 99 -12.08 -13.26 9.60
C VAL A 99 -12.43 -14.26 10.70
N LYS A 100 -12.73 -13.77 11.91
CA LYS A 100 -13.13 -14.60 13.05
C LYS A 100 -14.38 -15.44 12.73
N THR A 101 -15.41 -14.82 12.15
CA THR A 101 -16.65 -15.50 11.80
C THR A 101 -16.41 -16.61 10.77
N LEU A 102 -15.61 -16.36 9.74
CA LEU A 102 -15.30 -17.34 8.70
C LEU A 102 -14.52 -18.54 9.25
N ILE A 103 -13.51 -18.29 10.09
CA ILE A 103 -12.74 -19.36 10.77
C ILE A 103 -13.68 -20.22 11.62
N GLN A 104 -14.58 -19.60 12.40
CA GLN A 104 -15.54 -20.32 13.24
C GLN A 104 -16.51 -21.21 12.45
N HIS A 105 -16.80 -20.88 11.19
CA HIS A 105 -17.65 -21.67 10.30
C HIS A 105 -16.86 -22.63 9.40
N GLY A 106 -15.56 -22.82 9.66
CA GLY A 106 -14.76 -23.84 8.99
C GLY A 106 -14.12 -23.41 7.68
N ALA A 107 -13.90 -22.11 7.46
CA ALA A 107 -13.14 -21.65 6.30
C ALA A 107 -11.71 -22.22 6.31
N GLU A 108 -11.24 -22.67 5.15
CA GLU A 108 -9.88 -23.20 5.01
C GLU A 108 -8.83 -22.09 5.15
N VAL A 109 -8.04 -22.15 6.23
CA VAL A 109 -7.09 -21.09 6.62
C VAL A 109 -5.84 -21.00 5.76
N ASN A 110 -5.46 -22.09 5.10
CA ASN A 110 -4.29 -22.19 4.23
C ASN A 110 -4.67 -22.31 2.74
N ALA A 111 -5.93 -22.03 2.38
CA ALA A 111 -6.33 -21.96 0.98
C ALA A 111 -5.44 -20.95 0.25
N LEU A 112 -5.12 -21.21 -1.01
CA LEU A 112 -4.33 -20.30 -1.84
C LEU A 112 -5.23 -19.68 -2.91
N THR A 113 -5.01 -18.40 -3.20
CA THR A 113 -5.61 -17.75 -4.38
C THR A 113 -5.19 -18.45 -5.68
N SER A 114 -5.92 -18.22 -6.77
CA SER A 114 -5.55 -18.75 -8.10
C SER A 114 -4.31 -18.07 -8.69
N GLU A 115 -4.00 -16.85 -8.26
CA GLU A 115 -2.89 -16.03 -8.75
C GLU A 115 -2.04 -15.53 -7.57
N SER A 116 -0.73 -15.37 -7.80
CA SER A 116 0.16 -14.73 -6.84
C SER A 116 -0.05 -13.22 -6.78
N ILE A 117 0.10 -12.63 -5.59
CA ILE A 117 0.15 -11.18 -5.42
C ILE A 117 1.50 -10.57 -5.79
N THR A 118 2.54 -11.40 -5.99
CA THR A 118 3.89 -10.95 -6.35
C THR A 118 4.32 -11.55 -7.68
N TYR A 119 5.07 -10.78 -8.48
CA TYR A 119 5.51 -11.18 -9.82
C TYR A 119 6.62 -12.25 -9.84
N ASP A 120 7.24 -12.50 -8.69
CA ASP A 120 8.38 -13.41 -8.50
C ASP A 120 7.96 -14.81 -8.04
N ASP A 121 6.66 -15.06 -7.87
CA ASP A 121 6.12 -16.29 -7.34
C ASP A 121 4.95 -16.76 -8.20
N ASP A 122 5.00 -18.01 -8.66
CA ASP A 122 3.91 -18.64 -9.43
C ASP A 122 2.82 -19.23 -8.52
N LYS A 123 3.02 -19.22 -7.19
CA LYS A 123 2.06 -19.77 -6.23
C LYS A 123 1.07 -18.72 -5.75
N GLY A 124 -0.18 -19.13 -5.59
CA GLY A 124 -1.21 -18.34 -4.92
C GLY A 124 -0.79 -17.93 -3.51
N SER A 125 -1.44 -16.89 -2.99
CA SER A 125 -1.17 -16.34 -1.66
C SER A 125 -2.24 -16.80 -0.68
N SER A 126 -1.83 -17.08 0.55
CA SER A 126 -2.72 -17.42 1.67
C SER A 126 -3.44 -16.18 2.22
N PRO A 127 -4.53 -16.33 3.01
CA PRO A 127 -5.16 -15.22 3.71
C PRO A 127 -4.18 -14.46 4.62
N LEU A 128 -3.26 -15.16 5.27
CA LEU A 128 -2.24 -14.56 6.14
C LEU A 128 -1.30 -13.65 5.35
N GLU A 129 -0.83 -14.11 4.18
CA GLU A 129 0.03 -13.32 3.30
C GLU A 129 -0.72 -12.11 2.72
N LEU A 130 -2.00 -12.24 2.38
CA LEU A 130 -2.81 -11.10 1.93
C LEU A 130 -2.98 -10.04 3.02
N ALA A 131 -3.22 -10.44 4.27
CA ALA A 131 -3.32 -9.49 5.38
C ALA A 131 -2.02 -8.69 5.54
N LEU A 132 -0.86 -9.34 5.47
CA LEU A 132 0.44 -8.67 5.58
C LEU A 132 0.73 -7.79 4.38
N TYR A 133 0.48 -8.27 3.16
CA TYR A 133 0.81 -7.54 1.94
C TYR A 133 0.02 -6.24 1.80
N PHE A 134 -1.27 -6.25 2.17
CA PHE A 134 -2.13 -5.07 2.10
C PHE A 134 -2.12 -4.23 3.39
N CYS A 135 -1.33 -4.61 4.39
CA CYS A 135 -1.21 -3.87 5.65
C CYS A 135 -0.60 -2.49 5.41
N ARG A 136 -1.40 -1.42 5.61
CA ARG A 136 -0.88 -0.06 5.74
C ARG A 136 -0.65 0.24 7.22
N ASN A 137 0.05 1.34 7.49
CA ASN A 137 0.31 1.84 8.83
C ASN A 137 -0.94 1.91 9.74
N ILE A 138 -2.10 2.31 9.19
CA ILE A 138 -3.37 2.37 9.94
C ILE A 138 -3.95 0.98 10.26
N ASP A 139 -3.58 -0.04 9.49
CA ASP A 139 -4.15 -1.38 9.56
C ASP A 139 -3.36 -2.29 10.53
N ILE A 140 -2.10 -1.95 10.89
CA ILE A 140 -1.17 -2.80 11.68
C ILE A 140 -1.84 -3.44 12.90
N VAL A 141 -2.62 -2.67 13.67
CA VAL A 141 -3.31 -3.18 14.87
C VAL A 141 -4.32 -4.28 14.51
N ASN A 142 -5.06 -4.12 13.42
CA ASN A 142 -6.01 -5.12 12.94
C ASN A 142 -5.29 -6.28 12.25
N THR A 143 -4.19 -6.03 11.53
CA THR A 143 -3.34 -7.08 10.95
C THR A 143 -2.85 -8.04 12.02
N VAL A 144 -2.35 -7.54 13.17
CA VAL A 144 -1.93 -8.40 14.30
C VAL A 144 -3.06 -9.27 14.81
N LYS A 145 -4.27 -8.72 14.98
CA LYS A 145 -5.44 -9.50 15.43
C LYS A 145 -5.78 -10.60 14.42
N ILE A 146 -5.74 -10.30 13.13
CA ILE A 146 -6.02 -11.26 12.05
C ILE A 146 -4.94 -12.34 12.02
N VAL A 147 -3.67 -11.97 12.10
CA VAL A 147 -2.55 -12.92 12.16
C VAL A 147 -2.72 -13.86 13.34
N ARG A 148 -3.04 -13.37 14.54
CA ARG A 148 -3.31 -14.23 15.70
C ARG A 148 -4.42 -15.24 15.41
N LEU A 149 -5.57 -14.76 14.91
CA LEU A 149 -6.70 -15.63 14.58
C LEU A 149 -6.32 -16.72 13.57
N LEU A 150 -5.55 -16.36 12.54
CA LEU A 150 -5.10 -17.29 11.51
C LEU A 150 -4.09 -18.30 12.07
N LEU A 151 -3.09 -17.87 12.84
CA LEU A 151 -2.09 -18.74 13.45
C LEU A 151 -2.71 -19.70 14.48
N ASP A 152 -3.62 -19.20 15.34
CA ASP A 152 -4.38 -20.01 16.30
C ASP A 152 -5.22 -21.08 15.59
N ALA A 153 -5.69 -20.79 14.37
CA ALA A 153 -6.43 -21.70 13.52
C ALA A 153 -5.54 -22.61 12.63
N GLY A 154 -4.20 -22.53 12.77
CA GLY A 154 -3.26 -23.40 12.07
C GLY A 154 -2.73 -22.87 10.73
N ALA A 155 -2.78 -21.56 10.50
CA ALA A 155 -2.09 -20.94 9.37
C ALA A 155 -0.57 -21.15 9.46
N THR A 156 0.04 -21.39 8.32
CA THR A 156 1.50 -21.56 8.21
C THR A 156 2.20 -20.24 7.89
N ILE A 157 3.40 -20.05 8.44
CA ILE A 157 4.23 -18.87 8.17
C ILE A 157 5.24 -19.22 7.06
N SER A 158 5.15 -18.53 5.93
CA SER A 158 6.12 -18.61 4.85
C SER A 158 7.29 -17.63 5.06
N GLU A 159 8.39 -17.81 4.33
CA GLU A 159 9.50 -16.83 4.33
C GLU A 159 9.03 -15.48 3.77
N LYS A 160 8.22 -15.51 2.71
CA LYS A 160 7.57 -14.34 2.12
C LYS A 160 6.79 -13.52 3.15
N ALA A 161 6.07 -14.18 4.06
CA ALA A 161 5.37 -13.51 5.14
C ALA A 161 6.33 -12.80 6.12
N ARG A 162 7.50 -13.37 6.40
CA ARG A 162 8.55 -12.73 7.22
C ARG A 162 9.10 -11.48 6.54
N GLU A 163 9.37 -11.56 5.24
CA GLU A 163 9.82 -10.41 4.45
C GLU A 163 8.80 -9.28 4.44
N MET A 164 7.50 -9.61 4.33
CA MET A 164 6.41 -8.63 4.43
C MET A 164 6.39 -7.93 5.80
N VAL A 165 6.61 -8.65 6.89
CA VAL A 165 6.71 -8.05 8.24
C VAL A 165 7.88 -7.08 8.34
N THR A 166 9.04 -7.43 7.80
CA THR A 166 10.18 -6.50 7.70
C THR A 166 9.79 -5.25 6.91
N LYS A 167 9.10 -5.40 5.78
CA LYS A 167 8.64 -4.28 4.95
C LYS A 167 7.64 -3.38 5.67
N ILE A 168 6.65 -3.94 6.37
CA ILE A 168 5.72 -3.17 7.21
C ILE A 168 6.50 -2.33 8.23
N GLY A 169 7.53 -2.93 8.84
CA GLY A 169 8.43 -2.24 9.75
C GLY A 169 9.17 -1.06 9.14
N THR A 170 9.80 -1.27 7.99
CA THR A 170 10.51 -0.22 7.26
C THR A 170 9.59 0.95 6.90
N GLU A 171 8.40 0.66 6.36
CA GLU A 171 7.40 1.68 6.02
C GLU A 171 6.90 2.43 7.28
N PHE A 172 6.68 1.70 8.38
CA PHE A 172 6.28 2.31 9.64
C PHE A 172 7.34 3.26 10.17
N GLU A 173 8.61 2.84 10.23
CA GLU A 173 9.71 3.68 10.72
C GLU A 173 9.98 4.89 9.82
N PHE A 174 9.83 4.73 8.51
CA PHE A 174 9.93 5.83 7.56
C PHE A 174 8.88 6.90 7.85
N HIS A 175 7.63 6.49 8.12
CA HIS A 175 6.51 7.39 8.40
C HIS A 175 6.37 7.81 9.88
N ARG A 176 7.06 7.14 10.82
CA ARG A 176 6.96 7.37 12.28
C ARG A 176 7.00 8.84 12.69
N PRO A 177 7.88 9.72 12.16
CA PRO A 177 7.93 11.13 12.57
C PRO A 177 6.64 11.93 12.34
N ARG A 178 5.77 11.45 11.43
CA ARG A 178 4.49 12.10 11.10
C ARG A 178 3.29 11.49 11.81
N PHE A 179 3.48 10.43 12.59
CA PHE A 179 2.39 9.85 13.36
C PHE A 179 1.92 10.80 14.46
N ASN A 180 0.65 10.67 14.83
CA ASN A 180 0.15 11.29 16.05
C ASN A 180 0.93 10.70 17.25
N PRO A 181 1.60 11.54 18.08
CA PRO A 181 2.34 11.08 19.25
C PRO A 181 1.50 10.26 20.24
N GLU A 182 0.19 10.48 20.29
CA GLU A 182 -0.72 9.76 21.19
C GLU A 182 -1.00 8.33 20.72
N SER A 183 -0.99 8.08 19.41
CA SER A 183 -1.35 6.76 18.84
C SER A 183 -0.13 5.95 18.39
N VAL A 184 1.02 6.59 18.11
CA VAL A 184 2.22 5.91 17.59
C VAL A 184 2.68 4.74 18.46
N LYS A 185 2.44 4.81 19.77
CA LYS A 185 2.79 3.75 20.70
C LYS A 185 1.98 2.47 20.43
N GLU A 186 0.68 2.58 20.18
CA GLU A 186 -0.19 1.43 19.90
C GLU A 186 0.29 0.68 18.65
N PHE A 187 0.59 1.41 17.57
CA PHE A 187 1.12 0.83 16.35
C PHE A 187 2.52 0.23 16.54
N SER A 188 3.37 0.86 17.34
CA SER A 188 4.71 0.34 17.68
C SER A 188 4.62 -0.97 18.45
N ASP A 189 3.73 -1.04 19.45
CA ASP A 189 3.51 -2.24 20.26
C ASP A 189 2.94 -3.37 19.38
N ALA A 190 1.99 -3.06 18.50
CA ALA A 190 1.43 -4.02 17.55
C ALA A 190 2.49 -4.54 16.56
N LEU A 191 3.33 -3.66 16.01
CA LEU A 191 4.42 -4.07 15.12
C LEU A 191 5.48 -4.91 15.85
N ALA A 192 5.82 -4.55 17.10
CA ALA A 192 6.71 -5.35 17.94
C ALA A 192 6.18 -6.79 18.12
N GLU A 193 4.86 -6.92 18.21
CA GLU A 193 4.24 -8.23 18.25
C GLU A 193 4.37 -9.01 16.94
N LEU A 194 4.18 -8.38 15.77
CA LEU A 194 4.43 -9.04 14.49
C LEU A 194 5.86 -9.58 14.43
N TYR A 195 6.86 -8.82 14.86
CA TYR A 195 8.24 -9.31 14.90
C TYR A 195 8.40 -10.57 15.75
N VAL A 196 7.73 -10.65 16.90
CA VAL A 196 7.75 -11.84 17.75
C VAL A 196 7.03 -13.02 17.09
N LEU A 197 5.81 -12.82 16.57
CA LEU A 197 5.01 -13.86 15.93
C LEU A 197 5.73 -14.47 14.72
N PHE A 198 6.44 -13.64 13.96
CA PHE A 198 7.17 -14.03 12.77
C PHE A 198 8.66 -14.27 13.01
N ALA A 199 9.15 -14.22 14.25
CA ALA A 199 10.58 -14.30 14.60
C ALA A 199 11.49 -13.53 13.62
N VAL A 200 11.13 -12.26 13.37
CA VAL A 200 11.85 -11.31 12.52
C VAL A 200 12.56 -10.30 13.42
N GLU A 201 13.78 -9.90 13.07
CA GLU A 201 14.47 -8.84 13.80
C GLU A 201 13.74 -7.49 13.63
N PRO A 202 13.46 -6.74 14.71
CA PRO A 202 12.82 -5.45 14.61
C PRO A 202 13.60 -4.46 13.74
N VAL A 203 12.90 -3.76 12.85
CA VAL A 203 13.50 -2.69 12.07
C VAL A 203 13.89 -1.55 13.01
N SER A 204 15.13 -1.09 12.87
CA SER A 204 15.66 -0.03 13.72
C SER A 204 14.94 1.28 13.46
N GLN A 205 14.68 2.04 14.53
CA GLN A 205 14.07 3.35 14.40
C GLN A 205 14.93 4.27 13.52
N ARG A 206 14.29 4.93 12.56
CA ARG A 206 14.96 5.84 11.65
C ARG A 206 15.59 7.02 12.41
N VAL A 207 16.88 7.22 12.20
CA VAL A 207 17.61 8.39 12.72
C VAL A 207 17.46 9.52 11.70
N LEU A 208 16.78 10.59 12.09
CA LEU A 208 16.70 11.78 11.25
C LEU A 208 18.05 12.49 11.21
N TYR A 209 18.43 12.93 10.01
CA TYR A 209 19.63 13.71 9.81
C TYR A 209 19.58 15.00 10.65
N ASP A 210 20.73 15.35 11.24
CA ASP A 210 20.85 16.45 12.22
C ASP A 210 20.91 17.84 11.59
N GLY A 211 20.97 17.92 10.25
CA GLY A 211 21.11 19.16 9.49
C GLY A 211 22.50 19.80 9.55
N LYS A 212 23.49 19.14 10.15
CA LYS A 212 24.81 19.74 10.49
C LYS A 212 25.99 18.86 10.11
N SER A 213 25.89 17.55 10.32
CA SER A 213 26.96 16.59 10.07
C SER A 213 27.25 16.47 8.57
N PRO A 214 28.50 16.22 8.13
CA PRO A 214 28.76 16.01 6.72
C PRO A 214 27.91 14.89 6.11
N ILE A 215 27.32 15.15 4.95
CA ILE A 215 26.53 14.19 4.18
C ILE A 215 27.49 13.25 3.46
N THR A 216 27.30 11.94 3.65
CA THR A 216 28.14 10.91 3.02
C THR A 216 27.29 9.75 2.51
N ALA A 217 27.73 9.13 1.42
CA ALA A 217 27.21 7.86 0.92
C ALA A 217 28.37 7.07 0.32
N ASN A 218 28.51 5.80 0.68
CA ASN A 218 29.71 5.00 0.46
C ASN A 218 29.45 3.77 -0.42
N ALA A 219 28.20 3.52 -0.81
CA ALA A 219 27.90 2.40 -1.68
C ALA A 219 28.61 2.49 -3.04
N GLY A 220 28.91 1.33 -3.63
CA GLY A 220 29.71 1.23 -4.87
C GLY A 220 28.99 1.63 -6.17
N THR A 221 27.69 1.93 -6.14
CA THR A 221 26.94 2.37 -7.33
C THR A 221 26.05 3.55 -6.97
N TRP A 222 25.76 4.42 -7.94
CA TRP A 222 24.93 5.61 -7.71
C TRP A 222 23.53 5.25 -7.23
N GLN A 223 22.94 4.13 -7.65
CA GLN A 223 21.61 3.70 -7.21
C GLN A 223 21.61 3.38 -5.71
N LYS A 224 22.62 2.67 -5.24
CA LYS A 224 22.75 2.35 -3.81
C LYS A 224 23.09 3.60 -3.00
N GLN A 225 23.90 4.50 -3.55
CA GLN A 225 24.18 5.81 -2.92
C GLN A 225 22.90 6.67 -2.85
N HIS A 226 22.08 6.68 -3.91
CA HIS A 226 20.79 7.36 -3.91
C HIS A 226 19.89 6.83 -2.79
N ASN A 227 19.79 5.51 -2.64
CA ASN A 227 19.04 4.89 -1.55
C ASN A 227 19.61 5.25 -0.16
N GLU A 228 20.93 5.22 0.04
CA GLU A 228 21.57 5.66 1.30
C GLU A 228 21.22 7.13 1.62
N LEU A 229 21.30 8.01 0.62
CA LEU A 229 20.97 9.43 0.77
C LEU A 229 19.46 9.63 0.97
N TRP A 230 18.61 8.82 0.36
CA TRP A 230 17.16 8.86 0.54
C TRP A 230 16.80 8.53 2.00
N GLU A 231 17.32 7.42 2.52
CA GLU A 231 17.12 7.00 3.91
C GLU A 231 17.68 8.01 4.91
N LEU A 232 18.77 8.69 4.58
CA LEU A 232 19.37 9.69 5.44
C LEU A 232 18.62 11.04 5.42
N LEU A 233 18.30 11.57 4.23
CA LEU A 233 17.95 12.98 4.04
C LEU A 233 16.48 13.24 3.70
N VAL A 234 15.76 12.25 3.18
CA VAL A 234 14.43 12.47 2.59
C VAL A 234 13.33 12.18 3.61
N PRO A 235 12.57 13.18 4.07
CA PRO A 235 11.48 12.94 5.01
C PRO A 235 10.34 12.18 4.32
N SER A 236 9.50 11.54 5.13
CA SER A 236 8.35 10.78 4.62
C SER A 236 7.20 11.60 4.06
N GLY A 237 7.30 12.92 4.13
CA GLY A 237 6.49 13.82 3.32
C GLY A 237 6.87 15.28 3.54
N GLY A 238 6.57 16.11 2.55
CA GLY A 238 7.03 17.50 2.47
C GLY A 238 8.46 17.60 1.93
N PRO A 239 8.99 18.84 1.84
CA PRO A 239 10.36 19.10 1.42
C PRO A 239 11.38 18.59 2.44
N ALA A 240 12.57 18.24 1.98
CA ALA A 240 13.69 17.89 2.84
C ALA A 240 14.22 19.10 3.64
N GLN A 241 15.04 18.83 4.66
CA GLN A 241 15.65 19.89 5.47
C GLN A 241 16.76 20.64 4.71
N THR A 242 17.44 19.95 3.81
CA THR A 242 18.60 20.47 3.07
C THR A 242 18.36 20.44 1.57
N MET A 243 19.08 21.29 0.84
CA MET A 243 19.07 21.29 -0.62
C MET A 243 19.50 19.93 -1.18
N GLN A 244 20.50 19.30 -0.56
CA GLN A 244 20.94 17.94 -0.90
C GLN A 244 19.82 16.90 -0.74
N GLY A 245 19.11 16.94 0.39
CA GLY A 245 17.96 16.06 0.60
C GLY A 245 16.87 16.30 -0.46
N GLU A 246 16.65 17.55 -0.85
CA GLU A 246 15.62 17.88 -1.83
C GLU A 246 16.02 17.48 -3.26
N VAL A 247 17.30 17.57 -3.62
CA VAL A 247 17.83 17.02 -4.89
C VAL A 247 17.57 15.51 -4.97
N ILE A 248 17.82 14.76 -3.89
CA ILE A 248 17.57 13.32 -3.83
C ILE A 248 16.07 13.01 -3.85
N ARG A 249 15.27 13.80 -3.11
CA ARG A 249 13.81 13.66 -3.08
C ARG A 249 13.19 13.89 -4.47
N ILE A 250 13.53 15.00 -5.12
CA ILE A 250 12.99 15.36 -6.44
C ILE A 250 13.38 14.29 -7.47
N SER A 251 14.65 13.94 -7.56
CA SER A 251 15.12 12.95 -8.54
C SER A 251 14.48 11.58 -8.33
N GLY A 252 14.37 11.11 -7.09
CA GLY A 252 13.73 9.84 -6.78
C GLY A 252 12.23 9.84 -7.12
N ARG A 253 11.52 10.93 -6.86
CA ARG A 253 10.09 11.03 -7.18
C ARG A 253 9.81 11.12 -8.67
N ILE A 254 10.61 11.89 -9.41
CA ILE A 254 10.51 11.96 -10.87
C ILE A 254 10.81 10.57 -11.47
N LEU A 255 11.87 9.91 -10.98
CA LEU A 255 12.24 8.57 -11.43
C LEU A 255 11.11 7.56 -11.19
N ASN A 256 10.57 7.50 -9.97
CA ASN A 256 9.47 6.60 -9.63
C ASN A 256 8.19 6.91 -10.41
N GLU A 257 7.87 8.20 -10.62
CA GLU A 257 6.69 8.57 -11.39
C GLU A 257 6.80 8.14 -12.86
N LEU A 258 7.95 8.34 -13.50
CA LEU A 258 8.11 8.01 -14.92
C LEU A 258 8.35 6.52 -15.16
N GLU A 259 9.21 5.88 -14.38
CA GLU A 259 9.59 4.47 -14.59
C GLU A 259 8.76 3.48 -13.78
N GLY A 260 8.27 3.87 -12.60
CA GLY A 260 7.43 3.03 -11.75
C GLY A 260 5.94 3.15 -12.10
N ASN A 261 5.42 4.37 -12.18
CA ASN A 261 4.00 4.63 -12.42
C ASN A 261 3.64 4.88 -13.90
N GLY A 262 4.61 4.85 -14.82
CA GLY A 262 4.40 5.16 -16.23
C GLY A 262 3.94 6.61 -16.51
N GLY A 263 4.13 7.52 -15.55
CA GLY A 263 3.81 8.93 -15.65
C GLY A 263 2.32 9.28 -15.54
N ILE A 264 1.50 8.40 -14.95
CA ILE A 264 0.04 8.57 -14.83
C ILE A 264 -0.39 9.74 -13.95
N ASN A 265 0.39 10.08 -12.91
CA ASN A 265 0.12 11.17 -11.97
C ASN A 265 0.90 12.45 -12.29
N TRP A 266 1.63 12.49 -13.41
CA TRP A 266 2.46 13.61 -13.78
C TRP A 266 1.64 14.86 -14.12
N ASP A 267 1.95 15.97 -13.46
CA ASP A 267 1.25 17.24 -13.58
C ASP A 267 2.23 18.41 -13.71
N ASN A 268 1.75 19.63 -13.42
CA ASN A 268 2.59 20.81 -13.45
C ASN A 268 3.64 20.83 -12.33
N ASP A 269 3.33 20.29 -11.15
CA ASP A 269 4.24 20.31 -10.01
C ASP A 269 5.49 19.46 -10.27
N PHE A 270 5.35 18.31 -10.95
CA PHE A 270 6.53 17.56 -11.41
C PHE A 270 7.42 18.36 -12.37
N LYS A 271 6.84 19.22 -13.20
CA LYS A 271 7.62 20.11 -14.09
C LYS A 271 8.36 21.16 -13.29
N VAL A 272 7.70 21.78 -12.30
CA VAL A 272 8.33 22.76 -11.40
C VAL A 272 9.44 22.10 -10.59
N MET A 273 9.23 20.91 -10.05
CA MET A 273 10.26 20.12 -9.36
C MET A 273 11.47 19.87 -10.26
N ALA A 274 11.26 19.49 -11.52
CA ALA A 274 12.36 19.25 -12.46
C ALA A 274 13.18 20.52 -12.74
N ASP A 275 12.53 21.69 -12.85
CA ASP A 275 13.22 22.98 -12.98
C ASP A 275 13.99 23.33 -11.69
N THR A 276 13.36 23.17 -10.53
CA THR A 276 14.00 23.41 -9.22
C THR A 276 15.21 22.51 -9.00
N PHE A 277 15.17 21.25 -9.46
CA PHE A 277 16.33 20.36 -9.41
C PHE A 277 17.52 20.94 -10.17
N LEU A 278 17.28 21.42 -11.39
CA LEU A 278 18.33 22.02 -12.23
C LEU A 278 18.92 23.27 -11.57
N GLU A 279 18.07 24.10 -10.95
CA GLU A 279 18.51 25.29 -10.20
C GLU A 279 19.39 24.91 -9.01
N PHE A 280 19.04 23.86 -8.27
CA PHE A 280 19.77 23.43 -7.06
C PHE A 280 21.14 22.85 -7.37
N VAL A 281 21.26 22.01 -8.40
CA VAL A 281 22.57 21.41 -8.74
C VAL A 281 23.59 22.42 -9.31
N GLN A 282 23.15 23.64 -9.60
CA GLN A 282 24.02 24.76 -9.99
C GLN A 282 24.49 25.59 -8.80
N GLN A 283 23.96 25.34 -7.59
CA GLN A 283 24.39 25.99 -6.36
C GLN A 283 25.60 25.24 -5.75
N GLY A 284 26.27 25.90 -4.79
CA GLY A 284 27.42 25.33 -4.10
C GLY A 284 28.58 25.02 -5.06
N GLN A 285 29.21 23.86 -4.88
CA GLN A 285 30.17 23.33 -5.84
C GLN A 285 29.40 22.69 -7.01
N SER A 286 29.24 23.47 -8.09
CA SER A 286 28.61 23.01 -9.33
C SER A 286 29.31 21.80 -9.93
N LEU A 287 28.54 20.98 -10.65
CA LEU A 287 29.08 19.96 -11.55
C LEU A 287 29.86 20.61 -12.72
N SER A 288 30.53 19.78 -13.54
CA SER A 288 31.24 20.27 -14.73
C SER A 288 30.29 20.94 -15.72
N GLU A 289 30.80 21.84 -16.56
CA GLU A 289 30.00 22.51 -17.60
C GLU A 289 29.35 21.49 -18.57
N GLU A 290 30.04 20.38 -18.84
CA GLU A 290 29.53 19.27 -19.64
C GLU A 290 28.34 18.58 -18.95
N ASP A 291 28.48 18.24 -17.67
CA ASP A 291 27.39 17.62 -16.88
C ASP A 291 26.17 18.57 -16.78
N ILE A 292 26.37 19.87 -16.58
CA ILE A 292 25.27 20.85 -16.47
C ILE A 292 24.56 21.03 -17.81
N THR A 293 25.30 21.03 -18.92
CA THR A 293 24.74 21.09 -20.27
C THR A 293 23.92 19.85 -20.58
N GLU A 294 24.45 18.67 -20.27
CA GLU A 294 23.74 17.40 -20.38
C GLU A 294 22.47 17.40 -19.53
N LEU A 295 22.58 17.77 -18.24
CA LEU A 295 21.45 17.77 -17.32
C LEU A 295 20.33 18.70 -17.78
N SER A 296 20.68 19.88 -18.31
CA SER A 296 19.68 20.82 -18.84
C SER A 296 18.86 20.20 -19.98
N LYS A 297 19.50 19.40 -20.83
CA LYS A 297 18.82 18.63 -21.88
C LYS A 297 17.93 17.54 -21.27
N VAL A 298 18.46 16.75 -20.33
CA VAL A 298 17.70 15.68 -19.65
C VAL A 298 16.47 16.21 -18.94
N VAL A 299 16.57 17.34 -18.22
CA VAL A 299 15.44 17.96 -17.52
C VAL A 299 14.35 18.41 -18.51
N SER A 300 14.74 18.96 -19.66
CA SER A 300 13.80 19.33 -20.73
C SER A 300 13.05 18.11 -21.29
N GLU A 301 13.75 17.00 -21.51
CA GLU A 301 13.19 15.71 -21.97
C GLU A 301 12.24 15.10 -20.94
N VAL A 302 12.66 15.06 -19.67
CA VAL A 302 11.85 14.62 -18.53
C VAL A 302 10.54 15.40 -18.43
N LYS A 303 10.58 16.74 -18.53
CA LYS A 303 9.38 17.59 -18.47
C LYS A 303 8.37 17.32 -19.59
N ARG A 304 8.85 16.86 -20.74
CA ARG A 304 8.04 16.52 -21.91
C ARG A 304 7.63 15.04 -21.94
N LYS A 305 8.22 14.20 -21.08
CA LYS A 305 8.12 12.74 -21.10
C LYS A 305 8.54 12.12 -22.44
N ILE A 306 9.48 12.74 -23.16
CA ILE A 306 9.98 12.26 -24.44
C ILE A 306 11.41 11.80 -24.21
N ASP A 307 11.69 10.51 -24.42
CA ASP A 307 13.01 9.90 -24.17
C ASP A 307 13.58 10.26 -22.77
N ALA A 308 12.68 10.36 -21.79
CA ALA A 308 12.98 10.91 -20.48
C ALA A 308 13.97 10.03 -19.70
N ASN A 309 15.22 10.49 -19.59
CA ASN A 309 16.27 9.78 -18.85
C ASN A 309 16.31 10.21 -17.38
N ALA A 310 15.26 9.85 -16.63
CA ALA A 310 15.17 10.18 -15.20
C ALA A 310 16.28 9.53 -14.36
N ARG A 311 16.83 8.38 -14.81
CA ARG A 311 17.99 7.74 -14.18
C ARG A 311 19.23 8.62 -14.22
N ARG A 312 19.51 9.23 -15.38
CA ARG A 312 20.66 10.14 -15.52
C ARG A 312 20.51 11.38 -14.66
N MET A 313 19.29 11.91 -14.56
CA MET A 313 18.98 13.00 -13.62
C MET A 313 19.29 12.60 -12.17
N ALA A 314 18.86 11.41 -11.73
CA ALA A 314 19.16 10.91 -10.38
C ALA A 314 20.66 10.67 -10.14
N GLU A 315 21.37 10.08 -11.10
CA GLU A 315 22.82 9.87 -11.04
C GLU A 315 23.58 11.19 -10.87
N LEU A 316 23.26 12.21 -11.68
CA LEU A 316 23.89 13.52 -11.58
C LEU A 316 23.52 14.23 -10.26
N GLY A 317 22.31 13.99 -9.73
CA GLY A 317 21.91 14.44 -8.40
C GLY A 317 22.78 13.85 -7.29
N VAL A 318 22.99 12.53 -7.30
CA VAL A 318 23.91 11.87 -6.36
C VAL A 318 25.31 12.44 -6.48
N LYS A 319 25.81 12.58 -7.71
CA LYS A 319 27.12 13.18 -7.98
C LYS A 319 27.22 14.56 -7.34
N TRP A 320 26.25 15.45 -7.55
CA TRP A 320 26.27 16.79 -6.98
C TRP A 320 26.24 16.78 -5.45
N VAL A 321 25.42 15.93 -4.83
CA VAL A 321 25.37 15.81 -3.36
C VAL A 321 26.73 15.39 -2.79
N LEU A 322 27.40 14.43 -3.41
CA LEU A 322 28.73 13.98 -2.96
C LEU A 322 29.83 15.04 -3.14
N HIS A 323 29.68 15.97 -4.09
CA HIS A 323 30.57 17.15 -4.21
C HIS A 323 30.24 18.24 -3.18
N ASN A 324 29.07 18.18 -2.54
CA ASN A 324 28.59 19.18 -1.59
C ASN A 324 28.25 18.53 -0.23
N PRO A 325 29.24 17.96 0.50
CA PRO A 325 28.99 17.23 1.73
C PRO A 325 28.55 18.12 2.90
N THR A 326 28.86 19.42 2.87
CA THR A 326 28.41 20.36 3.90
C THR A 326 26.94 20.73 3.66
N PRO A 327 26.02 20.49 4.62
CA PRO A 327 24.58 20.72 4.41
C PRO A 327 24.27 22.18 4.03
N ILE A 328 23.48 22.35 2.98
CA ILE A 328 22.98 23.64 2.50
C ILE A 328 21.52 23.77 2.91
N ILE A 329 21.15 24.86 3.57
CA ILE A 329 19.77 25.12 3.99
C ILE A 329 18.87 25.21 2.75
N LEU A 330 17.77 24.47 2.75
CA LEU A 330 16.80 24.49 1.66
C LEU A 330 16.05 25.84 1.63
N PRO A 331 16.06 26.59 0.51
CA PRO A 331 15.16 27.73 0.36
C PRO A 331 13.70 27.29 0.21
N ARG A 332 12.75 28.21 0.39
CA ARG A 332 11.32 27.90 0.17
C ARG A 332 11.10 27.40 -1.27
N VAL A 333 10.43 26.26 -1.38
CA VAL A 333 10.04 25.66 -2.66
C VAL A 333 8.60 26.02 -3.03
N ASN A 334 8.29 26.01 -4.34
CA ASN A 334 7.03 26.51 -4.91
C ASN A 334 6.21 25.41 -5.62
N TYR A 335 6.21 24.19 -5.09
CA TYR A 335 5.35 23.08 -5.52
C TYR A 335 4.72 22.42 -4.30
N ASP A 336 3.55 21.77 -4.47
CA ASP A 336 2.80 21.11 -3.41
C ASP A 336 2.78 19.59 -3.62
N ARG A 337 3.97 18.99 -3.49
CA ARG A 337 4.17 17.56 -3.70
C ARG A 337 5.07 16.90 -2.67
#